data_AF-A0A3L9M4P7-F1
#
_entry.id   AF-A0A3L9M4P7-F1
#
_cell.length_a   1.000
_cell.length_b   1.000
_cell.length_c   1.000
_cell.angle_alpha   90.00
_cell.angle_beta   90.00
_cell.angle_gamma   90.00
#
_symmetry.space_group_name_H-M   'P 1'
#
loop_
_entity.id
_entity.type
_entity.pdbx_description
1 polymer ?
#
loop_
_entity_poly.entity_id
_entity_poly.type
_entity_poly.pdbx_seq_one_letter_code
_entity_poly.pdbx_strand_id
1 'polypeptide(L)'
;MNMKNEPWVEDCDPLKPYYGKLSNQEYTYISEVFTLWINHHNHINPEVISKNKKLNLLDYSNNYSEKCSQDLYEVLCETLKHTDGYLYWLPINNVKNDNIFAAYSPAMIAKTPIETKYLDYASRSFLQMQNGGYAIIESNQNFIALVIDGYYMQVALHSNFMNEQFQKYLDSWNDIEKNLDQTTAQCLLQAYFVQ
;
A
#
# COMPACT_ATOMS: atom_id res chain seq x y z
N MET A 1 -33.21 -12.11 -11.25
CA MET A 1 -32.27 -11.05 -10.79
C MET A 1 -30.93 -11.34 -11.43
N ASN A 2 -30.40 -10.39 -12.20
CA ASN A 2 -29.13 -10.58 -12.89
C ASN A 2 -28.00 -10.69 -11.85
N MET A 3 -27.43 -11.88 -11.84
CA MET A 3 -26.27 -12.30 -11.09
C MET A 3 -25.08 -11.47 -11.64
N LYS A 4 -24.63 -10.46 -10.88
CA LYS A 4 -23.42 -9.69 -11.23
C LYS A 4 -22.21 -10.58 -10.88
N ASN A 5 -21.83 -11.43 -11.82
CA ASN A 5 -20.96 -12.59 -11.56
C ASN A 5 -19.47 -12.34 -11.76
N GLU A 6 -19.07 -11.13 -12.13
CA GLU A 6 -17.67 -10.82 -12.37
C GLU A 6 -17.31 -9.42 -11.86
N PRO A 7 -16.14 -9.23 -11.25
CA PRO A 7 -15.60 -7.90 -11.02
C PRO A 7 -15.41 -7.22 -12.39
N TRP A 8 -15.71 -5.93 -12.50
CA TRP A 8 -15.33 -5.19 -13.70
C TRP A 8 -13.80 -5.09 -13.70
N VAL A 9 -13.18 -5.97 -14.46
CA VAL A 9 -11.74 -6.07 -14.67
C VAL A 9 -11.61 -6.14 -16.18
N GLU A 10 -10.83 -5.25 -16.77
CA GLU A 10 -10.59 -5.30 -18.21
C GLU A 10 -9.98 -6.66 -18.60
N ASP A 11 -10.35 -7.19 -19.77
CA ASP A 11 -9.80 -8.47 -20.23
C ASP A 11 -8.26 -8.44 -20.37
N CYS A 12 -7.70 -7.24 -20.54
CA CYS A 12 -6.26 -6.98 -20.62
C CYS A 12 -5.61 -6.64 -19.28
N ASP A 13 -6.32 -6.69 -18.15
CA ASP A 13 -5.76 -6.42 -16.83
C ASP A 13 -4.62 -7.41 -16.53
N PRO A 14 -3.38 -6.93 -16.33
CA PRO A 14 -2.22 -7.79 -16.11
C PRO A 14 -2.29 -8.55 -14.78
N LEU A 15 -3.11 -8.10 -13.82
CA LEU A 15 -3.32 -8.78 -12.55
C LEU A 15 -4.48 -9.77 -12.56
N LYS A 16 -5.29 -9.82 -13.62
CA LYS A 16 -6.45 -10.73 -13.75
C LYS A 16 -6.16 -12.19 -13.36
N PRO A 17 -5.03 -12.81 -13.76
CA PRO A 17 -4.72 -14.20 -13.37
C PRO A 17 -4.45 -14.39 -11.88
N TYR A 18 -4.13 -13.31 -11.16
CA TYR A 18 -3.78 -13.32 -9.73
C TYR A 18 -4.93 -12.87 -8.84
N TYR A 19 -6.08 -12.49 -9.41
CA TYR A 19 -7.29 -12.26 -8.63
C TYR A 19 -7.72 -13.56 -7.96
N GLY A 20 -7.64 -13.53 -6.63
CA GLY A 20 -7.64 -14.74 -5.83
C GLY A 20 -9.01 -15.12 -5.32
N LYS A 21 -9.26 -16.43 -5.26
CA LYS A 21 -10.19 -16.98 -4.26
C LYS A 21 -9.46 -16.99 -2.93
N LEU A 22 -9.81 -16.05 -2.05
CA LEU A 22 -9.29 -15.99 -0.69
C LEU A 22 -10.01 -17.01 0.20
N SER A 23 -9.29 -17.58 1.15
CA SER A 23 -9.97 -18.23 2.28
C SER A 23 -10.74 -17.18 3.09
N ASN A 24 -11.78 -17.61 3.81
CA ASN A 24 -12.54 -16.70 4.69
C ASN A 24 -11.63 -16.02 5.71
N GLN A 25 -10.61 -16.73 6.20
CA GLN A 25 -9.63 -16.17 7.12
C GLN A 25 -8.81 -15.04 6.49
N GLU A 26 -8.30 -15.24 5.27
CA GLU A 26 -7.57 -14.19 4.54
C GLU A 26 -8.47 -12.98 4.27
N TYR A 27 -9.72 -13.21 3.86
CA TYR A 27 -10.66 -12.12 3.58
C TYR A 27 -11.00 -11.30 4.82
N THR A 28 -11.33 -11.97 5.94
CA THR A 28 -11.60 -11.30 7.21
C THR A 28 -10.38 -10.49 7.65
N TYR A 29 -9.20 -11.10 7.60
CA TYR A 29 -7.95 -10.46 7.95
C TYR A 29 -7.65 -9.20 7.12
N ILE A 30 -7.74 -9.28 5.78
CA ILE A 30 -7.51 -8.12 4.89
C ILE A 30 -8.54 -7.02 5.15
N SER A 31 -9.80 -7.39 5.38
CA SER A 31 -10.89 -6.45 5.65
C SER A 31 -10.66 -5.69 6.96
N GLU A 32 -10.16 -6.35 7.99
CA GLU A 32 -9.79 -5.72 9.26
C GLU A 32 -8.67 -4.72 9.05
N VAL A 33 -7.59 -5.10 8.37
CA VAL A 33 -6.47 -4.20 8.04
C VAL A 33 -6.97 -3.00 7.24
N PHE A 34 -7.76 -3.20 6.19
CA PHE A 34 -8.25 -2.11 5.36
C PHE A 34 -9.12 -1.12 6.14
N THR A 35 -10.04 -1.65 6.94
CA THR A 35 -10.93 -0.83 7.79
C THR A 35 -10.12 -0.01 8.77
N LEU A 36 -9.16 -0.63 9.43
CA LEU A 36 -8.40 -0.02 10.51
C LEU A 36 -7.26 0.90 10.03
N TRP A 37 -6.62 0.61 8.90
CA TRP A 37 -5.34 1.22 8.50
C TRP A 37 -5.45 2.14 7.29
N ILE A 38 -6.37 1.86 6.38
CA ILE A 38 -6.39 2.49 5.05
C ILE A 38 -7.57 3.46 4.93
N ASN A 39 -8.74 3.05 5.44
CA ASN A 39 -10.00 3.76 5.21
C ASN A 39 -10.17 5.06 6.01
N HIS A 40 -9.37 5.26 7.07
CA HIS A 40 -9.67 6.34 8.01
C HIS A 40 -9.20 7.73 7.55
N HIS A 41 -8.06 7.88 6.85
CA HIS A 41 -7.53 9.23 6.55
C HIS A 41 -6.55 9.32 5.35
N ASN A 42 -6.56 8.37 4.41
CA ASN A 42 -5.57 8.31 3.30
C ASN A 42 -4.10 8.27 3.75
N HIS A 43 -3.84 7.88 5.01
CA HIS A 43 -2.52 7.64 5.57
C HIS A 43 -2.59 6.43 6.50
N ILE A 44 -1.47 5.75 6.67
CA ILE A 44 -1.35 4.64 7.63
C ILE A 44 -1.20 5.24 9.03
N ASN A 45 -2.19 5.04 9.92
CA ASN A 45 -2.03 5.40 11.33
C ASN A 45 -1.09 4.38 12.03
N PRO A 46 0.11 4.78 12.48
CA PRO A 46 1.07 3.87 13.09
C PRO A 46 0.64 3.35 14.48
N GLU A 47 -0.28 4.02 15.18
CA GLU A 47 -0.73 3.66 16.54
C GLU A 47 -1.71 2.48 16.57
N VAL A 48 -2.45 2.29 15.48
CA VAL A 48 -3.45 1.21 15.33
C VAL A 48 -2.77 -0.14 15.09
N ILE A 49 -1.47 -0.13 14.78
CA ILE A 49 -0.62 -1.31 14.75
C ILE A 49 -0.27 -1.70 16.20
N SER A 50 -1.18 -2.41 16.87
CA SER A 50 -0.95 -2.83 18.25
C SER A 50 0.38 -3.57 18.38
N LYS A 51 1.20 -3.12 19.34
CA LYS A 51 2.63 -3.42 19.57
C LYS A 51 3.60 -2.48 18.83
N ASN A 52 3.57 -1.21 19.22
CA ASN A 52 4.70 -0.26 19.23
C ASN A 52 6.03 -0.86 18.75
N LYS A 53 6.32 -0.72 17.45
CA LYS A 53 7.63 -1.03 16.82
C LYS A 53 7.61 -0.94 15.29
N LYS A 54 6.73 -0.17 14.66
CA LYS A 54 6.77 0.02 13.21
C LYS A 54 7.13 1.45 12.85
N LEU A 55 8.01 1.60 11.87
CA LEU A 55 8.48 2.91 11.42
C LEU A 55 7.79 3.26 10.10
N ASN A 56 7.30 4.49 10.00
CA ASN A 56 6.73 5.04 8.79
C ASN A 56 7.87 5.48 7.87
N LEU A 57 8.08 4.71 6.81
CA LEU A 57 8.99 5.04 5.73
C LEU A 57 8.22 5.76 4.64
N LEU A 58 8.86 6.73 4.00
CA LEU A 58 8.30 7.42 2.87
C LEU A 58 9.27 7.38 1.70
N ASP A 59 8.81 6.79 0.61
CA ASP A 59 9.45 6.95 -0.68
C ASP A 59 8.83 8.16 -1.39
N TYR A 60 9.62 9.22 -1.45
CA TYR A 60 9.36 10.39 -2.25
C TYR A 60 10.52 10.50 -3.24
N SER A 61 10.32 9.94 -4.44
CA SER A 61 11.40 9.89 -5.42
C SER A 61 11.89 11.30 -5.73
N ASN A 62 13.17 11.59 -5.49
CA ASN A 62 13.80 12.78 -6.01
C ASN A 62 14.23 12.48 -7.45
N ASN A 63 13.39 12.89 -8.40
CA ASN A 63 13.59 12.82 -9.85
C ASN A 63 13.38 11.45 -10.51
N TYR A 64 12.50 11.47 -11.52
CA TYR A 64 12.44 10.61 -12.69
C TYR A 64 13.71 9.79 -12.96
N SER A 65 13.78 8.57 -12.44
CA SER A 65 14.72 7.55 -12.90
C SER A 65 13.92 6.41 -13.55
N GLU A 66 14.37 5.98 -14.72
CA GLU A 66 13.54 5.38 -15.78
C GLU A 66 13.18 3.89 -15.58
N LYS A 67 13.47 3.26 -14.43
CA LYS A 67 13.35 1.80 -14.28
C LYS A 67 12.33 1.31 -13.25
N CYS A 68 12.13 2.03 -12.16
CA CYS A 68 11.12 1.73 -11.15
C CYS A 68 10.87 3.02 -10.38
N SER A 69 9.62 3.46 -10.23
CA SER A 69 9.32 4.73 -9.55
C SER A 69 9.43 4.63 -8.01
N GLN A 70 9.73 3.44 -7.46
CA GLN A 70 9.71 3.20 -6.01
C GLN A 70 10.84 2.27 -5.55
N ASP A 71 12.03 2.82 -5.33
CA ASP A 71 13.20 2.12 -4.80
C ASP A 71 12.89 1.40 -3.48
N LEU A 72 12.03 1.99 -2.63
CA LEU A 72 11.64 1.41 -1.34
C LEU A 72 10.98 0.04 -1.52
N TYR A 73 10.16 -0.13 -2.55
CA TYR A 73 9.52 -1.41 -2.83
C TYR A 73 10.54 -2.49 -3.20
N GLU A 74 11.58 -2.15 -3.96
CA GLU A 74 12.66 -3.09 -4.29
C GLU A 74 13.40 -3.55 -3.03
N VAL A 75 13.73 -2.62 -2.14
CA VAL A 75 14.39 -2.92 -0.86
C VAL A 75 13.50 -3.83 0.01
N LEU A 76 12.19 -3.59 0.05
CA LEU A 76 11.23 -4.43 0.78
C LEU A 76 11.17 -5.84 0.21
N CYS A 77 11.08 -5.99 -1.11
CA CYS A 77 11.07 -7.30 -1.77
C CYS A 77 12.35 -8.08 -1.46
N GLU A 78 13.52 -7.45 -1.58
CA GLU A 78 14.80 -8.10 -1.28
C GLU A 78 14.93 -8.51 0.19
N THR A 79 14.40 -7.69 1.10
CA THR A 79 14.42 -7.95 2.55
C THR A 79 13.51 -9.13 2.93
N LEU A 80 12.39 -9.31 2.21
CA LEU A 80 11.32 -10.25 2.59
C LEU A 80 11.17 -11.46 1.67
N LYS A 81 11.94 -11.56 0.58
CA LYS A 81 11.89 -12.68 -0.38
C LYS A 81 12.12 -14.07 0.21
N HIS A 82 12.67 -14.14 1.42
CA HIS A 82 12.93 -15.39 2.14
C HIS A 82 11.80 -15.80 3.08
N THR A 83 10.74 -15.00 3.18
CA THR A 83 9.54 -15.34 3.93
C THR A 83 8.60 -16.18 3.06
N ASP A 84 7.81 -17.07 3.67
CA ASP A 84 6.73 -17.80 2.97
C ASP A 84 5.51 -16.89 2.66
N GLY A 85 5.75 -15.58 2.64
CA GLY A 85 4.73 -14.56 2.54
C GLY A 85 4.35 -14.24 1.10
N TYR A 86 3.28 -13.46 0.99
CA TYR A 86 2.71 -12.99 -0.26
C TYR A 86 2.16 -11.59 -0.08
N LEU A 87 1.97 -10.91 -1.21
CA LEU A 87 1.43 -9.56 -1.27
C LEU A 87 -0.02 -9.62 -1.70
N TYR A 88 -0.86 -8.94 -0.94
CA TYR A 88 -2.21 -8.60 -1.35
C TYR A 88 -2.22 -7.19 -1.90
N TRP A 89 -2.78 -7.05 -3.10
CA TRP A 89 -2.99 -5.78 -3.77
C TRP A 89 -4.47 -5.46 -3.81
N LEU A 90 -4.82 -4.26 -3.41
CA LEU A 90 -6.20 -3.83 -3.25
C LEU A 90 -6.35 -2.37 -3.68
N PRO A 91 -7.41 -2.04 -4.43
CA PRO A 91 -7.68 -0.67 -4.81
C PRO A 91 -8.09 0.17 -3.58
N ILE A 92 -7.68 1.44 -3.57
CA ILE A 92 -8.19 2.45 -2.63
C ILE A 92 -8.87 3.55 -3.46
N ASN A 93 -9.74 4.35 -2.87
CA ASN A 93 -10.32 5.54 -3.48
C ASN A 93 -10.10 6.71 -2.55
N ASN A 94 -10.31 7.91 -3.08
CA ASN A 94 -10.23 9.13 -2.28
C ASN A 94 -11.51 9.39 -1.46
N VAL A 95 -12.47 8.45 -1.40
CA VAL A 95 -13.77 8.62 -0.74
C VAL A 95 -13.74 7.93 0.63
N LYS A 96 -13.77 8.72 1.70
CA LYS A 96 -13.76 8.22 3.07
C LYS A 96 -14.87 7.20 3.32
N ASN A 97 -14.53 6.10 3.99
CA ASN A 97 -15.42 5.07 4.56
C ASN A 97 -16.00 4.02 3.59
N ASP A 98 -15.67 4.03 2.30
CA ASP A 98 -16.15 2.99 1.38
C ASP A 98 -15.09 1.90 1.15
N ASN A 99 -15.42 0.66 1.53
CA ASN A 99 -14.62 -0.51 1.19
C ASN A 99 -14.87 -0.91 -0.28
N ILE A 100 -14.12 -0.30 -1.19
CA ILE A 100 -14.28 -0.46 -2.65
C ILE A 100 -14.01 -1.89 -3.08
N PHE A 101 -12.94 -2.51 -2.55
CA PHE A 101 -12.54 -3.84 -3.01
C PHE A 101 -13.61 -4.88 -2.66
N ALA A 102 -14.31 -4.71 -1.52
CA ALA A 102 -15.39 -5.58 -1.08
C ALA A 102 -16.70 -5.39 -1.84
N ALA A 103 -16.86 -4.30 -2.60
CA ALA A 103 -18.05 -4.07 -3.43
C ALA A 103 -18.10 -4.99 -4.67
N TYR A 104 -16.99 -5.63 -5.01
CA TYR A 104 -16.87 -6.56 -6.13
C TYR A 104 -17.15 -8.01 -5.71
N SER A 105 -17.62 -8.83 -6.65
CA SER A 105 -17.92 -10.24 -6.42
C SER A 105 -17.26 -11.13 -7.49
N PRO A 106 -16.19 -11.91 -7.15
CA PRO A 106 -15.46 -11.88 -5.88
C PRO A 106 -14.77 -10.53 -5.61
N ALA A 107 -14.38 -10.32 -4.35
CA ALA A 107 -13.68 -9.10 -3.94
C ALA A 107 -12.42 -8.88 -4.79
N MET A 108 -12.18 -7.63 -5.19
CA MET A 108 -11.08 -7.27 -6.08
C MET A 108 -9.76 -7.23 -5.31
N ILE A 109 -9.15 -8.39 -5.12
CA ILE A 109 -7.87 -8.56 -4.42
C ILE A 109 -6.96 -9.45 -5.27
N ALA A 110 -5.79 -8.94 -5.64
CA ALA A 110 -4.75 -9.75 -6.28
C ALA A 110 -3.80 -10.31 -5.22
N LYS A 111 -3.43 -11.59 -5.37
CA LYS A 111 -2.46 -12.28 -4.51
C LYS A 111 -1.24 -12.66 -5.33
N THR A 112 -0.09 -12.10 -5.01
CA THR A 112 1.17 -12.37 -5.73
C THR A 112 2.29 -12.78 -4.78
N PRO A 113 3.31 -13.48 -5.28
CA PRO A 113 4.60 -13.57 -4.59
C PRO A 113 5.21 -12.20 -4.27
N ILE A 114 6.14 -12.15 -3.33
CA ILE A 114 6.95 -10.97 -3.01
C ILE A 114 8.04 -10.82 -4.08
N GLU A 115 7.73 -10.14 -5.18
CA GLU A 115 8.65 -9.88 -6.29
C GLU A 115 8.44 -8.49 -6.90
N THR A 116 9.53 -7.85 -7.31
CA THR A 116 9.53 -6.48 -7.84
C THR A 116 8.66 -6.30 -9.08
N LYS A 117 8.60 -7.32 -9.95
CA LYS A 117 7.85 -7.28 -11.23
C LYS A 117 6.35 -6.99 -11.06
N TYR A 118 5.77 -7.30 -9.89
CA TYR A 118 4.33 -7.14 -9.68
C TYR A 118 3.93 -5.69 -9.44
N LEU A 119 4.85 -4.79 -9.11
CA LEU A 119 4.57 -3.37 -8.97
C LEU A 119 4.19 -2.72 -10.32
N ASP A 120 4.85 -3.10 -11.41
CA ASP A 120 4.49 -2.63 -12.76
C ASP A 120 3.09 -3.10 -13.15
N TYR A 121 2.78 -4.37 -12.88
CA TYR A 121 1.46 -4.93 -13.17
C TYR A 121 0.37 -4.28 -12.33
N ALA A 122 0.61 -4.08 -11.03
CA ALA A 122 -0.31 -3.39 -10.13
C ALA A 122 -0.54 -1.95 -10.55
N SER A 123 0.52 -1.22 -10.90
CA SER A 123 0.42 0.14 -11.39
C SER A 123 -0.50 0.17 -12.63
N ARG A 124 -0.26 -0.66 -13.63
CA ARG A 124 -1.08 -0.71 -14.85
C ARG A 124 -2.52 -1.16 -14.63
N SER A 125 -2.74 -2.07 -13.69
CA SER A 125 -4.06 -2.60 -13.33
C SER A 125 -4.92 -1.55 -12.62
N PHE A 126 -4.38 -0.92 -11.56
CA PHE A 126 -5.13 0.01 -10.72
C PHE A 126 -5.12 1.45 -11.24
N LEU A 127 -4.23 1.83 -12.18
CA LEU A 127 -4.26 3.11 -12.90
C LEU A 127 -5.61 3.37 -13.62
N GLN A 128 -6.39 2.33 -13.89
CA GLN A 128 -7.71 2.44 -14.51
C GLN A 128 -8.80 2.90 -13.52
N MET A 129 -8.58 2.77 -12.22
CA MET A 129 -9.49 3.27 -11.18
C MET A 129 -9.16 4.75 -10.91
N GLN A 130 -9.50 5.59 -11.89
CA GLN A 130 -9.25 7.02 -11.89
C GLN A 130 -9.73 7.68 -10.58
N ASN A 131 -8.80 8.27 -9.84
CA ASN A 131 -8.93 8.99 -8.55
C ASN A 131 -8.63 8.17 -7.28
N GLY A 132 -7.85 7.09 -7.35
CA GLY A 132 -7.42 6.35 -6.17
C GLY A 132 -6.06 5.66 -6.34
N GLY A 133 -5.35 5.48 -5.22
CA GLY A 133 -4.13 4.68 -5.15
C GLY A 133 -4.39 3.17 -5.03
N TYR A 134 -3.39 2.43 -4.59
CA TYR A 134 -3.55 1.03 -4.19
C TYR A 134 -2.75 0.74 -2.91
N ALA A 135 -3.20 -0.23 -2.14
CA ALA A 135 -2.52 -0.68 -0.95
C ALA A 135 -1.88 -2.04 -1.16
N ILE A 136 -0.79 -2.27 -0.43
CA ILE A 136 -0.05 -3.52 -0.39
C ILE A 136 -0.05 -4.02 1.05
N ILE A 137 -0.58 -5.22 1.27
CA ILE A 137 -0.54 -5.88 2.58
C ILE A 137 0.32 -7.12 2.43
N GLU A 138 1.42 -7.19 3.17
CA GLU A 138 2.19 -8.43 3.29
C GLU A 138 1.47 -9.38 4.25
N SER A 139 1.38 -10.65 3.84
CA SER A 139 0.59 -11.68 4.53
C SER A 139 0.91 -11.88 6.01
N ASN A 140 2.16 -11.68 6.42
CA ASN A 140 2.61 -11.80 7.81
C ASN A 140 2.64 -10.45 8.55
N GLN A 141 2.12 -9.39 7.94
CA GLN A 141 2.11 -8.02 8.48
C GLN A 141 3.50 -7.46 8.74
N ASN A 142 4.54 -7.93 8.04
CA ASN A 142 5.86 -7.35 8.22
C ASN A 142 5.89 -5.91 7.70
N PHE A 143 5.16 -5.64 6.62
CA PHE A 143 4.88 -4.28 6.17
C PHE A 143 3.48 -4.14 5.57
N ILE A 144 2.98 -2.91 5.62
CA ILE A 144 1.81 -2.45 4.85
C ILE A 144 2.22 -1.17 4.14
N ALA A 145 1.84 -1.04 2.88
CA ALA A 145 2.15 0.12 2.06
C ALA A 145 0.90 0.73 1.42
N LEU A 146 0.95 2.04 1.22
CA LEU A 146 0.01 2.81 0.42
C LEU A 146 0.77 3.45 -0.73
N VAL A 147 0.33 3.21 -1.96
CA VAL A 147 0.80 3.89 -3.15
C VAL A 147 -0.28 4.86 -3.62
N ILE A 148 0.00 6.16 -3.58
CA ILE A 148 -0.94 7.22 -3.98
C ILE A 148 -0.48 7.84 -5.29
N ASP A 149 -1.42 7.94 -6.23
CA ASP A 149 -1.23 8.50 -7.58
C ASP A 149 -0.07 7.88 -8.37
N GLY A 150 0.45 6.72 -7.94
CA GLY A 150 1.62 6.05 -8.53
C GLY A 150 2.97 6.70 -8.22
N TYR A 151 2.98 7.82 -7.48
CA TYR A 151 4.18 8.62 -7.22
C TYR A 151 4.69 8.54 -5.78
N TYR A 152 3.79 8.29 -4.82
CA TYR A 152 4.12 8.31 -3.39
C TYR A 152 3.93 6.94 -2.80
N MET A 153 4.91 6.46 -2.03
CA MET A 153 4.79 5.23 -1.26
C MET A 153 4.98 5.52 0.23
N GLN A 154 3.91 5.39 1.02
CA GLN A 154 4.03 5.34 2.47
C GLN A 154 4.08 3.87 2.91
N VAL A 155 5.02 3.52 3.79
CA VAL A 155 5.16 2.14 4.29
C VAL A 155 5.25 2.14 5.80
N ALA A 156 4.43 1.33 6.45
CA ALA A 156 4.61 0.96 7.85
C ALA A 156 5.37 -0.36 7.93
N LEU A 157 6.67 -0.31 8.26
CA LEU A 157 7.56 -1.48 8.32
C LEU A 157 7.82 -1.91 9.77
N HIS A 158 7.77 -3.22 10.05
CA HIS A 158 8.10 -3.78 11.35
C HIS A 158 9.60 -3.62 11.66
N SER A 159 9.94 -3.06 12.82
CA SER A 159 11.31 -2.70 13.22
C SER A 159 12.34 -3.83 13.13
N ASN A 160 11.94 -5.09 13.33
CA ASN A 160 12.84 -6.23 13.15
C ASN A 160 13.42 -6.36 11.73
N PHE A 161 12.80 -5.73 10.73
CA PHE A 161 13.29 -5.69 9.35
C PHE A 161 14.03 -4.39 9.02
N MET A 162 14.10 -3.45 9.97
CA MET A 162 14.86 -2.22 9.79
C MET A 162 16.35 -2.53 9.75
N ASN A 163 17.02 -1.93 8.78
CA ASN A 163 18.45 -1.97 8.59
C ASN A 163 18.92 -0.60 8.05
N GLU A 164 20.23 -0.44 7.85
CA GLU A 164 20.83 0.82 7.42
C GLU A 164 20.30 1.33 6.07
N GLN A 165 19.85 0.44 5.17
CA GLN A 165 19.32 0.82 3.85
C GLN A 165 18.00 1.60 3.97
N PHE A 166 17.26 1.41 5.06
CA PHE A 166 15.98 2.07 5.28
C PHE A 166 16.11 3.48 5.89
N GLN A 167 17.29 3.86 6.39
CA GLN A 167 17.50 5.13 7.10
C GLN A 167 17.13 6.34 6.22
N LYS A 168 17.52 6.31 4.93
CA LYS A 168 17.20 7.39 4.00
C LYS A 168 15.70 7.67 3.86
N TYR A 169 14.85 6.65 4.01
CA TYR A 169 13.39 6.79 3.90
C TYR A 169 12.72 7.28 5.18
N LEU A 170 13.40 7.14 6.33
CA LEU A 170 13.00 7.83 7.57
C LEU A 170 13.30 9.32 7.46
N ASP A 171 14.47 9.64 6.92
CA ASP A 171 14.94 11.01 6.78
C ASP A 171 14.10 11.81 5.76
N SER A 172 13.45 11.14 4.79
CA SER A 172 12.51 11.74 3.83
C SER A 172 11.45 12.62 4.48
N TRP A 173 10.91 12.24 5.65
CA TRP A 173 9.91 13.05 6.35
C TRP A 173 10.48 14.39 6.81
N ASN A 174 11.69 14.38 7.37
CA ASN A 174 12.39 15.59 7.80
C ASN A 174 12.69 16.51 6.61
N ASP A 175 12.99 15.93 5.44
CA ASP A 175 13.26 16.71 4.24
C ASP A 175 12.00 17.34 3.67
N ILE A 176 10.86 16.64 3.69
CA ILE A 176 9.57 17.23 3.32
C ILE A 176 9.23 18.39 4.26
N GLU A 177 9.31 18.20 5.57
CA GLU A 177 9.00 19.26 6.55
C GLU A 177 9.84 20.53 6.33
N LYS A 178 11.13 20.38 6.02
CA LYS A 178 12.03 21.53 5.78
C LYS A 178 11.74 22.30 4.50
N ASN A 179 11.15 21.65 3.50
CA ASN A 179 10.93 22.24 2.17
C ASN A 179 9.50 22.75 1.95
N LEU A 180 8.59 22.43 2.86
CA LEU A 180 7.22 22.94 2.82
C LEU A 180 7.11 24.32 3.46
N ASP A 181 6.17 25.12 2.96
CA ASP A 181 5.77 26.33 3.66
C ASP A 181 5.13 25.96 5.01
N GLN A 182 5.16 26.91 5.95
CA GLN A 182 4.66 26.70 7.31
C GLN A 182 3.21 26.22 7.37
N THR A 183 2.34 26.67 6.45
CA THR A 183 0.93 26.26 6.43
C THR A 183 0.80 24.81 5.97
N THR A 184 1.49 24.43 4.90
CA THR A 184 1.46 23.04 4.41
C THR A 184 2.13 22.06 5.40
N ALA A 185 3.24 22.46 6.02
CA ALA A 185 3.88 21.68 7.08
C ALA A 185 2.95 21.46 8.29
N GLN A 186 2.21 22.49 8.73
CA GLN A 186 1.22 22.36 9.81
C GLN A 186 0.08 21.40 9.45
N CYS A 187 -0.36 21.38 8.19
CA CYS A 187 -1.35 20.42 7.72
C CYS A 187 -0.81 18.97 7.71
N LEU A 188 0.46 18.77 7.36
CA LEU A 188 1.08 17.44 7.39
C LEU A 188 1.45 16.95 8.78
N LEU A 189 1.82 17.85 9.70
CA LEU A 189 2.09 17.48 11.10
C LEU A 189 0.87 16.85 11.77
N GLN A 190 -0.35 17.23 11.37
CA GLN A 190 -1.58 16.56 11.82
C GLN A 190 -1.74 15.13 11.26
N ALA A 191 -1.10 14.81 10.14
CA ALA A 191 -1.02 13.45 9.59
C ALA A 191 0.16 12.64 10.15
N TYR A 192 1.22 13.32 10.63
CA TYR A 192 2.43 12.72 11.20
C TYR A 192 2.33 12.49 12.72
N PHE A 193 1.57 13.33 13.43
CA PHE A 193 1.31 13.26 14.87
C PHE A 193 -0.19 13.14 15.14
N VAL A 194 -0.74 11.94 14.98
CA VAL A 194 -1.84 11.51 15.86
C VAL A 194 -1.14 10.75 16.99
N GLN A 195 -1.25 11.29 18.20
CA GLN A 195 -0.83 10.72 19.49
C GLN A 195 -1.99 9.96 20.15
#